data_AF-A0A943EFE1-F1
#
_entry.id   AF-A0A943EFE1-F1
#
_cell.length_a   1.000
_cell.length_b   1.000
_cell.length_c   1.000
_cell.angle_alpha   90.00
_cell.angle_beta   90.00
_cell.angle_gamma   90.00
#
_symmetry.space_group_name_H-M   'P 1'
#
loop_
_entity.id
_entity.type
_entity.pdbx_description
1 polymer ?
#
loop_
_entity_poly.entity_id
_entity_poly.type
_entity_poly.pdbx_seq_one_letter_code
_entity_poly.pdbx_strand_id
1 'polypeptide(L)'
;MINNILKNVNIMKKIIFLFCLFLIVGINSSNVNATNKLTPYYNIIDSINEKYDEDLYILSKKEFNDSPMYSNFNGDYSLYLDNIAATDLKKFEQECLKIVKIEDVINVSIYSNTRSTLAKKTVLFYNGNNSMTLTYKHNGSKFDTSYNPKVAVTQNNKRNYFLMSSYTGSFKNSNTTYSVIAKGKTYSAQGVIANKTFTVNFNL
;
A
#
# COMPACT_ATOMS: atom_id res chain seq x y z
N MET A 1 -22.77 -43.55 61.49
CA MET A 1 -21.62 -42.62 61.36
C MET A 1 -20.64 -43.03 60.26
N ILE A 2 -20.29 -44.32 60.12
CA ILE A 2 -19.34 -44.85 59.11
C ILE A 2 -19.81 -44.64 57.65
N ASN A 3 -21.11 -44.76 57.35
CA ASN A 3 -21.64 -44.62 55.98
C ASN A 3 -21.51 -43.20 55.39
N ASN A 4 -21.54 -42.14 56.21
CA ASN A 4 -21.35 -40.76 55.73
C ASN A 4 -19.89 -40.48 55.39
N ILE A 5 -18.95 -41.09 56.11
CA ILE A 5 -17.51 -40.96 55.86
C ILE A 5 -17.16 -41.64 54.52
N LEU A 6 -17.65 -42.86 54.29
CA LEU A 6 -17.44 -43.59 53.03
C LEU A 6 -18.05 -42.86 51.82
N LYS A 7 -19.22 -42.23 51.98
CA LYS A 7 -19.87 -41.45 50.91
C LYS A 7 -19.06 -40.20 50.55
N ASN A 8 -18.52 -39.49 51.55
CA ASN A 8 -17.67 -38.32 51.33
C ASN A 8 -16.33 -38.68 50.66
N VAL A 9 -15.72 -39.82 51.00
CA VAL A 9 -14.49 -40.30 50.34
C VAL A 9 -14.73 -40.59 48.86
N ASN A 10 -15.87 -41.20 48.50
CA ASN A 10 -16.22 -41.47 47.11
C ASN A 10 -16.52 -40.20 46.31
N ILE A 11 -17.12 -39.18 46.93
CA ILE A 11 -17.35 -37.87 46.30
C ILE A 11 -16.00 -37.17 46.04
N MET A 12 -15.09 -37.18 47.02
CA MET A 12 -13.77 -36.56 46.90
C MET A 12 -12.91 -37.21 45.80
N LYS A 13 -12.95 -38.55 45.69
CA LYS A 13 -12.28 -39.28 44.60
C LYS A 13 -12.80 -38.89 43.22
N LYS A 14 -14.13 -38.73 43.07
CA LYS A 14 -14.73 -38.29 41.81
C LYS A 14 -14.33 -36.87 41.44
N ILE A 15 -14.27 -35.96 42.41
CA ILE A 15 -13.84 -34.58 42.20
C ILE A 15 -12.37 -34.52 41.76
N ILE A 16 -11.49 -35.26 42.43
CA ILE A 16 -10.06 -35.33 42.07
C ILE A 16 -9.89 -35.90 40.65
N PHE A 17 -10.64 -36.96 40.32
CA PHE A 17 -10.59 -37.56 38.98
C PHE A 17 -11.06 -36.59 37.89
N LEU A 18 -12.13 -35.82 38.15
CA LEU A 18 -12.63 -34.79 37.22
C LEU A 18 -11.60 -33.67 37.03
N PHE A 19 -10.91 -33.28 38.11
CA PHE A 19 -9.88 -32.24 38.09
C PHE A 19 -8.63 -32.69 37.30
N CYS A 20 -8.21 -33.96 37.45
CA CYS A 20 -7.12 -34.53 36.67
C CYS A 20 -7.45 -34.61 35.17
N LEU A 21 -8.69 -34.92 34.81
CA LEU A 21 -9.16 -34.90 33.41
C LEU A 21 -9.11 -33.51 32.80
N PHE A 22 -9.53 -32.47 33.53
CA PHE A 22 -9.42 -31.08 33.06
C PHE A 22 -7.97 -30.62 32.87
N LEU A 23 -7.06 -31.06 33.75
CA LEU A 23 -5.63 -30.73 33.63
C LEU A 23 -5.00 -31.39 32.39
N ILE A 24 -5.34 -32.64 32.06
CA ILE A 24 -4.78 -33.34 30.89
C ILE A 24 -5.25 -32.71 29.56
N VAL A 25 -6.49 -32.20 29.51
CA VAL A 25 -7.00 -31.47 28.33
C VAL A 25 -6.31 -30.10 28.18
N GLY A 26 -5.93 -29.46 29.29
CA GLY A 26 -5.24 -28.17 29.28
C GLY A 26 -3.76 -28.19 28.87
N ILE A 27 -3.11 -29.37 28.86
CA ILE A 27 -1.66 -29.49 28.58
C ILE A 27 -1.39 -29.84 27.10
N ASN A 28 -2.42 -30.22 26.33
CA ASN A 28 -2.30 -30.53 24.90
C ASN A 28 -2.66 -29.37 23.96
N SER A 29 -2.70 -28.13 24.45
CA SER A 29 -2.56 -26.97 23.59
C SER A 29 -1.09 -26.83 23.21
N SER A 30 -0.60 -27.75 22.38
CA SER A 30 0.59 -27.48 21.58
C SER A 30 0.32 -26.19 20.81
N ASN A 31 0.92 -25.09 21.28
CA ASN A 31 1.12 -23.91 20.47
C ASN A 31 1.97 -24.37 19.29
N VAL A 32 1.29 -24.83 18.23
CA VAL A 32 1.87 -24.85 16.91
C VAL A 32 2.12 -23.37 16.62
N ASN A 33 3.32 -22.90 16.96
CA ASN A 33 3.87 -21.70 16.36
C ASN A 33 3.92 -22.04 14.88
N ALA A 34 2.83 -21.77 14.16
CA ALA A 34 2.83 -21.70 12.73
C ALA A 34 3.89 -20.65 12.43
N THR A 35 5.10 -21.10 12.05
CA THR A 35 6.14 -20.24 11.53
C THR A 35 5.44 -19.37 10.51
N ASN A 36 5.32 -18.07 10.81
CA ASN A 36 4.45 -17.18 10.05
C ASN A 36 4.88 -17.30 8.58
N LYS A 37 4.01 -17.83 7.70
CA LYS A 37 4.36 -18.14 6.30
C LYS A 37 4.88 -16.90 5.57
N LEU A 38 4.59 -15.71 6.10
CA LEU A 38 5.02 -14.42 5.59
C LEU A 38 6.41 -13.97 6.06
N THR A 39 7.04 -14.61 7.06
CA THR A 39 8.36 -14.20 7.57
C THR A 39 9.41 -14.00 6.46
N PRO A 40 9.55 -14.93 5.49
CA PRO A 40 10.52 -14.72 4.40
C PRO A 40 10.20 -13.49 3.52
N TYR A 41 8.91 -13.15 3.37
CA TYR A 41 8.46 -11.99 2.59
C TYR A 41 8.72 -10.68 3.32
N TYR A 42 8.52 -10.64 4.64
CA TYR A 42 8.91 -9.50 5.47
C TYR A 42 10.41 -9.25 5.39
N ASN A 43 11.25 -10.28 5.46
CA ASN A 43 12.71 -10.13 5.32
C ASN A 43 13.11 -9.51 3.97
N ILE A 44 12.41 -9.88 2.88
CA ILE A 44 12.64 -9.28 1.56
C ILE A 44 12.24 -7.80 1.56
N ILE A 45 11.09 -7.47 2.13
CA ILE A 45 10.62 -6.09 2.27
C ILE A 45 11.62 -5.26 3.07
N ASP A 46 12.06 -5.75 4.22
CA ASP A 46 13.01 -5.05 5.10
C ASP A 46 14.33 -4.78 4.37
N SER A 47 14.85 -5.77 3.63
CA SER A 47 16.05 -5.59 2.82
C SER A 47 15.87 -4.58 1.68
N ILE A 48 14.68 -4.51 1.07
CA ILE A 48 14.38 -3.52 0.03
C ILE A 48 14.27 -2.12 0.63
N ASN A 49 13.55 -1.97 1.75
CA ASN A 49 13.40 -0.69 2.45
C ASN A 49 14.76 -0.14 2.88
N GLU A 50 15.62 -0.96 3.48
CA GLU A 50 16.98 -0.56 3.87
C GLU A 50 17.81 -0.12 2.66
N LYS A 51 17.68 -0.83 1.53
CA LYS A 51 18.50 -0.57 0.34
C LYS A 51 18.08 0.66 -0.45
N TYR A 52 16.78 0.96 -0.50
CA TYR A 52 16.22 2.01 -1.36
C TYR A 52 15.62 3.18 -0.58
N ASP A 53 15.69 3.17 0.75
CA ASP A 53 15.10 4.19 1.64
C ASP A 53 13.58 4.35 1.37
N GLU A 54 12.86 3.24 1.48
CA GLU A 54 11.43 3.16 1.21
C GLU A 54 10.64 2.63 2.41
N ASP A 55 9.33 2.92 2.41
CA ASP A 55 8.37 2.43 3.40
C ASP A 55 7.42 1.39 2.78
N LEU A 56 7.96 0.34 2.16
CA LEU A 56 7.17 -0.79 1.63
C LEU A 56 6.71 -1.69 2.78
N TYR A 57 5.45 -2.14 2.75
CA TYR A 57 4.93 -3.06 3.75
C TYR A 57 3.72 -3.86 3.24
N ILE A 58 3.40 -4.95 3.94
CA ILE A 58 2.15 -5.71 3.75
C ILE A 58 1.09 -5.10 4.68
N LEU A 59 -0.09 -4.80 4.16
CA LEU A 59 -1.17 -4.17 4.92
C LEU A 59 -1.54 -4.99 6.16
N SER A 60 -1.73 -4.34 7.30
CA SER A 60 -2.44 -4.95 8.41
C SER A 60 -3.92 -5.15 8.08
N LYS A 61 -4.63 -6.00 8.83
CA LYS A 61 -6.08 -6.22 8.62
C LYS A 61 -6.88 -4.91 8.66
N LYS A 62 -6.55 -4.02 9.58
CA LYS A 62 -7.21 -2.72 9.70
C LYS A 62 -6.99 -1.89 8.44
N GLU A 63 -5.74 -1.73 8.02
CA GLU A 63 -5.42 -0.97 6.82
C GLU A 63 -5.99 -1.60 5.55
N PHE A 64 -6.02 -2.94 5.46
CA PHE A 64 -6.66 -3.65 4.37
C PHE A 64 -8.13 -3.27 4.24
N ASN A 65 -8.88 -3.31 5.34
CA ASN A 65 -10.31 -2.95 5.37
C ASN A 65 -10.58 -1.51 4.95
N ASP A 66 -9.67 -0.60 5.30
CA ASP A 66 -9.78 0.82 4.97
C ASP A 66 -9.16 1.17 3.60
N SER A 67 -8.51 0.21 2.94
CA SER A 67 -7.84 0.41 1.66
C SER A 67 -8.70 -0.04 0.48
N PRO A 68 -8.41 0.44 -0.73
CA PRO A 68 -9.11 -0.07 -1.91
C PRO A 68 -8.69 -1.50 -2.27
N MET A 69 -7.69 -2.11 -1.59
CA MET A 69 -7.41 -3.55 -1.71
C MET A 69 -8.54 -4.41 -1.15
N TYR A 70 -9.35 -3.90 -0.22
CA TYR A 70 -10.53 -4.60 0.28
C TYR A 70 -11.40 -5.14 -0.86
N SER A 71 -11.79 -4.29 -1.81
CA SER A 71 -12.61 -4.69 -2.95
C SER A 71 -11.87 -5.62 -3.93
N ASN A 72 -10.55 -5.47 -4.08
CA ASN A 72 -9.74 -6.30 -4.98
C ASN A 72 -9.63 -7.76 -4.51
N PHE A 73 -9.77 -7.99 -3.21
CA PHE A 73 -9.71 -9.32 -2.58
C PHE A 73 -11.05 -9.72 -1.96
N ASN A 74 -12.17 -9.18 -2.46
CA ASN A 74 -13.53 -9.53 -2.04
C ASN A 74 -13.78 -9.38 -0.52
N GLY A 75 -13.09 -8.45 0.12
CA GLY A 75 -13.14 -8.22 1.57
C GLY A 75 -12.44 -9.28 2.42
N ASP A 76 -11.73 -10.22 1.81
CA ASP A 76 -11.08 -11.32 2.50
C ASP A 76 -9.58 -11.03 2.70
N TYR A 77 -9.24 -10.70 3.95
CA TYR A 77 -7.86 -10.46 4.36
C TYR A 77 -7.00 -11.73 4.33
N SER A 78 -7.58 -12.90 4.62
CA SER A 78 -6.83 -14.16 4.55
C SER A 78 -6.47 -14.47 3.10
N LEU A 79 -7.41 -14.25 2.17
CA LEU A 79 -7.14 -14.38 0.73
C LEU A 79 -6.01 -13.46 0.27
N TYR A 80 -5.96 -12.22 0.77
CA TYR A 80 -4.85 -11.30 0.49
C TYR A 80 -3.50 -11.87 0.94
N LEU A 81 -3.40 -12.35 2.19
CA LEU A 81 -2.17 -12.95 2.72
C LEU A 81 -1.79 -14.25 2.01
N ASP A 82 -2.76 -15.10 1.68
CA ASP A 82 -2.54 -16.35 0.97
C ASP A 82 -2.01 -16.11 -0.46
N ASN A 83 -2.48 -15.05 -1.14
CA ASN A 83 -1.94 -14.66 -2.46
C ASN A 83 -0.46 -14.26 -2.38
N ILE A 84 -0.07 -13.56 -1.31
CA ILE A 84 1.34 -13.22 -1.07
C ILE A 84 2.13 -14.50 -0.81
N ALA A 85 1.67 -15.32 0.14
CA ALA A 85 2.35 -16.57 0.53
C ALA A 85 2.40 -17.63 -0.58
N ALA A 86 1.53 -17.53 -1.61
CA ALA A 86 1.56 -18.39 -2.80
C ALA A 86 2.54 -17.90 -3.88
N THR A 87 3.07 -16.68 -3.77
CA THR A 87 4.02 -16.11 -4.73
C THR A 87 5.43 -16.58 -4.40
N ASP A 88 6.14 -17.18 -5.36
CA ASP A 88 7.56 -17.51 -5.18
C ASP A 88 8.39 -16.30 -4.69
N LEU A 89 9.32 -16.53 -3.76
CA LEU A 89 10.07 -15.45 -3.09
C LEU A 89 10.85 -14.57 -4.07
N LYS A 90 11.47 -15.17 -5.09
CA LYS A 90 12.23 -14.42 -6.09
C LYS A 90 11.30 -13.58 -6.97
N LYS A 91 10.14 -14.15 -7.33
CA LYS A 91 9.10 -13.40 -8.04
C LYS A 91 8.54 -12.26 -7.19
N PHE A 92 8.30 -12.50 -5.90
CA PHE A 92 7.83 -11.47 -4.97
C PHE A 92 8.81 -10.31 -4.88
N GLU A 93 10.10 -10.59 -4.67
CA GLU A 93 11.16 -9.58 -4.67
C GLU A 93 11.15 -8.75 -5.96
N GLN A 94 11.04 -9.41 -7.12
CA GLN A 94 10.98 -8.71 -8.41
C GLN A 94 9.77 -7.78 -8.53
N GLU A 95 8.59 -8.20 -8.08
CA GLU A 95 7.40 -7.33 -8.09
C GLU A 95 7.54 -6.14 -7.13
N CYS A 96 8.12 -6.35 -5.94
CA CYS A 96 8.43 -5.25 -5.02
C CYS A 96 9.41 -4.24 -5.65
N LEU A 97 10.48 -4.73 -6.29
CA LEU A 97 11.49 -3.88 -6.95
C LEU A 97 10.90 -3.08 -8.12
N LYS A 98 9.90 -3.60 -8.84
CA LYS A 98 9.20 -2.85 -9.90
C LYS A 98 8.45 -1.63 -9.38
N ILE A 99 8.03 -1.65 -8.11
CA ILE A 99 7.29 -0.54 -7.49
C ILE A 99 8.27 0.51 -6.96
N VAL A 100 9.32 0.04 -6.29
CA VAL A 100 10.34 0.89 -5.65
C VAL A 100 11.18 1.65 -6.68
N LYS A 101 11.64 0.97 -7.73
CA LYS A 101 12.57 1.53 -8.73
C LYS A 101 11.90 2.39 -9.81
N ILE A 102 10.65 2.80 -9.62
CA ILE A 102 9.98 3.65 -10.59
C ILE A 102 10.56 5.07 -10.54
N GLU A 103 10.79 5.63 -11.72
CA GLU A 103 11.12 7.04 -11.89
C GLU A 103 9.99 7.91 -11.34
N ASP A 104 10.35 8.74 -10.37
CA ASP A 104 9.46 9.63 -9.64
C ASP A 104 9.41 11.04 -10.25
N VAL A 105 10.40 11.42 -11.07
CA VAL A 105 10.46 12.70 -11.77
C VAL A 105 10.17 12.54 -13.27
N ILE A 106 9.04 13.07 -13.72
CA ILE A 106 8.64 13.06 -15.14
C ILE A 106 8.76 14.46 -15.72
N ASN A 107 9.50 14.61 -16.82
CA ASN A 107 9.56 15.86 -17.58
C ASN A 107 8.73 15.74 -18.85
N VAL A 108 7.77 16.64 -19.04
CA VAL A 108 6.86 16.61 -20.19
C VAL A 108 6.81 17.96 -20.89
N SER A 109 7.00 17.93 -22.20
CA SER A 109 6.84 19.11 -23.03
C SER A 109 5.37 19.37 -23.35
N ILE A 110 5.00 20.63 -23.31
CA ILE A 110 3.71 21.18 -23.68
C ILE A 110 3.93 22.11 -24.88
N TYR A 111 3.06 22.00 -25.88
CA TYR A 111 3.07 22.95 -26.99
C TYR A 111 2.41 24.25 -26.57
N SER A 112 3.09 25.37 -26.84
CA SER A 112 2.58 26.72 -26.61
C SER A 112 2.17 27.38 -27.93
N ASN A 113 1.13 28.21 -27.84
CA ASN A 113 0.66 29.11 -28.90
C ASN A 113 0.87 30.57 -28.45
N THR A 114 0.92 31.50 -29.41
CA THR A 114 1.16 32.93 -29.12
C THR A 114 0.03 33.62 -28.34
N ARG A 115 -1.20 33.09 -28.37
CA ARG A 115 -2.36 33.68 -27.68
C ARG A 115 -2.59 33.05 -26.30
N SER A 116 -3.11 33.84 -25.36
CA SER A 116 -3.53 33.33 -24.06
C SER A 116 -4.64 32.30 -24.23
N THR A 117 -4.34 31.04 -23.89
CA THR A 117 -5.24 29.91 -24.15
C THR A 117 -5.36 29.03 -22.91
N LEU A 118 -6.60 28.67 -22.56
CA LEU A 118 -6.87 27.62 -21.58
C LEU A 118 -6.66 26.27 -22.25
N ALA A 119 -5.78 25.45 -21.69
CA ALA A 119 -5.39 24.18 -22.26
C ALA A 119 -5.34 23.08 -21.20
N LYS A 120 -5.28 21.83 -21.67
CA LYS A 120 -5.12 20.64 -20.83
C LYS A 120 -3.99 19.77 -21.39
N LYS A 121 -3.19 19.20 -20.50
CA LYS A 121 -2.19 18.19 -20.84
C LYS A 121 -2.32 17.02 -19.89
N THR A 122 -2.44 15.82 -20.45
CA THR A 122 -2.44 14.57 -19.69
C THR A 122 -1.14 13.81 -19.98
N VAL A 123 -0.53 13.25 -18.93
CA VAL A 123 0.68 12.43 -19.02
C VAL A 123 0.49 11.15 -18.21
N LEU A 124 1.00 10.05 -18.74
CA LEU A 124 1.05 8.77 -18.04
C LEU A 124 2.28 8.74 -17.12
N PHE A 125 2.13 8.21 -15.91
CA PHE A 125 3.21 8.01 -14.96
C PHE A 125 3.01 6.72 -14.17
N TYR A 126 3.98 6.36 -13.32
CA TYR A 126 3.98 5.13 -12.54
C TYR A 126 3.76 3.90 -13.44
N ASN A 127 4.61 3.75 -14.47
CA ASN A 127 4.51 2.72 -15.52
C ASN A 127 3.15 2.69 -16.26
N GLY A 128 2.49 3.84 -16.40
CA GLY A 128 1.19 3.95 -17.07
C GLY A 128 -0.01 3.55 -16.22
N ASN A 129 0.21 3.10 -14.98
CA ASN A 129 -0.85 2.76 -14.05
C ASN A 129 -1.66 3.98 -13.60
N ASN A 130 -1.09 5.19 -13.73
CA ASN A 130 -1.75 6.43 -13.43
C ASN A 130 -1.58 7.45 -14.56
N SER A 131 -2.51 8.39 -14.61
CA SER A 131 -2.42 9.58 -15.45
C SER A 131 -2.54 10.84 -14.60
N MET A 132 -1.76 11.87 -14.94
CA MET A 132 -1.87 13.20 -14.36
C MET A 132 -2.32 14.17 -15.44
N THR A 133 -3.39 14.92 -15.17
CA THR A 133 -3.91 15.96 -16.06
C THR A 133 -3.69 17.33 -15.44
N LEU A 134 -2.94 18.19 -16.12
CA LEU A 134 -2.81 19.61 -15.81
C LEU A 134 -3.77 20.41 -16.69
N THR A 135 -4.64 21.20 -16.07
CA THR A 135 -5.39 22.29 -16.72
C THR A 135 -4.70 23.61 -16.39
N TYR A 136 -4.31 24.37 -17.41
CA TYR A 136 -3.47 25.55 -17.26
C TYR A 136 -3.83 26.62 -18.31
N LYS A 137 -3.36 27.85 -18.09
CA LYS A 137 -3.27 28.88 -19.12
C LYS A 137 -1.83 29.20 -19.40
N HIS A 138 -1.52 29.55 -20.65
CA HIS A 138 -0.22 30.05 -21.06
C HIS A 138 -0.42 31.28 -21.95
N ASN A 139 0.58 32.16 -22.03
CA ASN A 139 0.63 33.30 -22.93
C ASN A 139 2.01 33.33 -23.60
N GLY A 140 2.06 33.01 -24.89
CA GLY A 140 3.32 32.71 -25.56
C GLY A 140 4.02 31.52 -24.88
N SER A 141 5.33 31.63 -24.67
CA SER A 141 6.19 30.58 -24.10
C SER A 141 6.19 30.49 -22.57
N LYS A 142 5.25 31.16 -21.89
CA LYS A 142 5.17 31.17 -20.41
C LYS A 142 3.77 30.83 -19.93
N PHE A 143 3.70 30.20 -18.77
CA PHE A 143 2.46 30.02 -18.05
C PHE A 143 1.89 31.37 -17.60
N ASP A 144 0.57 31.51 -17.67
CA ASP A 144 -0.14 32.67 -17.15
C ASP A 144 -0.34 32.49 -15.63
N THR A 145 0.43 33.24 -14.85
CA THR A 145 0.42 33.14 -13.38
C THR A 145 -0.82 33.74 -12.73
N SER A 146 -1.67 34.46 -13.48
CA SER A 146 -2.96 34.94 -12.97
C SER A 146 -4.01 33.83 -12.90
N TYR A 147 -3.78 32.72 -13.62
CA TYR A 147 -4.63 31.54 -13.58
C TYR A 147 -4.06 30.51 -12.60
N ASN A 148 -4.89 30.04 -11.68
CA ASN A 148 -4.53 28.93 -10.79
C ASN A 148 -4.67 27.58 -11.52
N PRO A 149 -3.58 26.88 -11.86
CA PRO A 149 -3.66 25.61 -12.58
C PRO A 149 -4.30 24.52 -11.74
N LYS A 150 -5.08 23.63 -12.39
CA LYS A 150 -5.76 22.52 -11.73
C LYS A 150 -5.09 21.20 -12.09
N VAL A 151 -4.85 20.37 -11.08
CA VAL A 151 -4.28 19.03 -11.25
C VAL A 151 -5.32 17.99 -10.87
N ALA A 152 -5.43 16.95 -11.70
CA ALA A 152 -6.15 15.74 -11.37
C ALA A 152 -5.26 14.51 -11.64
N VAL A 153 -5.30 13.54 -10.73
CA VAL A 153 -4.64 12.23 -10.90
C VAL A 153 -5.71 11.16 -11.00
N THR A 154 -5.60 10.33 -12.03
CA THR A 154 -6.53 9.23 -12.30
C THR A 154 -5.81 7.90 -12.23
N GLN A 155 -6.50 6.87 -11.74
CA GLN A 155 -6.06 5.49 -11.75
C GLN A 155 -6.46 4.85 -13.09
N ASN A 156 -5.49 4.33 -13.82
CA ASN A 156 -5.73 3.59 -15.07
C ASN A 156 -5.75 2.08 -14.83
N ASN A 157 -5.10 1.61 -13.75
CA ASN A 157 -5.02 0.22 -13.34
C ASN A 157 -5.63 0.05 -11.95
N LYS A 158 -6.44 -0.99 -11.75
CA LYS A 158 -7.13 -1.27 -10.48
C LYS A 158 -6.29 -2.08 -9.48
N ARG A 159 -5.23 -2.74 -9.95
CA ARG A 159 -4.40 -3.65 -9.13
C ARG A 159 -3.10 -3.01 -8.67
N ASN A 160 -2.45 -2.25 -9.55
CA ASN A 160 -1.24 -1.51 -9.23
C ASN A 160 -1.48 -0.05 -9.55
N TYR A 161 -1.50 0.84 -8.56
CA TYR A 161 -1.72 2.26 -8.80
C TYR A 161 -1.23 3.12 -7.64
N PHE A 162 -1.01 4.40 -7.93
CA PHE A 162 -0.79 5.46 -6.98
C PHE A 162 -2.13 6.11 -6.60
N LEU A 163 -2.40 6.21 -5.30
CA LEU A 163 -3.52 6.95 -4.74
C LEU A 163 -2.98 8.26 -4.15
N MET A 164 -3.21 9.36 -4.86
CA MET A 164 -2.80 10.69 -4.43
C MET A 164 -3.62 11.12 -3.21
N SER A 165 -2.94 11.51 -2.13
CA SER A 165 -3.56 12.12 -0.95
C SER A 165 -3.51 13.65 -1.02
N SER A 166 -2.47 14.20 -1.64
CA SER A 166 -2.28 15.65 -1.78
C SER A 166 -1.36 15.99 -2.95
N TYR A 167 -1.37 17.25 -3.37
CA TYR A 167 -0.37 17.77 -4.30
C TYR A 167 -0.05 19.23 -4.01
N THR A 168 1.12 19.65 -4.48
CA THR A 168 1.52 21.06 -4.57
C THR A 168 1.94 21.38 -5.99
N GLY A 169 1.59 22.57 -6.48
CA GLY A 169 2.00 23.07 -7.78
C GLY A 169 2.79 24.37 -7.65
N SER A 170 3.80 24.56 -8.50
CA SER A 170 4.64 25.77 -8.48
C SER A 170 5.12 26.14 -9.88
N PHE A 171 5.12 27.44 -10.19
CA PHE A 171 5.80 27.96 -11.37
C PHE A 171 7.32 28.00 -11.10
N LYS A 172 8.11 27.57 -12.09
CA LYS A 172 9.57 27.54 -12.05
C LYS A 172 10.14 28.10 -13.36
N ASN A 173 11.46 28.35 -13.38
CA ASN A 173 12.20 28.71 -14.60
C ASN A 173 11.62 29.93 -15.32
N SER A 174 11.36 31.03 -14.59
CA SER A 174 10.70 32.23 -15.16
C SER A 174 9.33 31.94 -15.80
N ASN A 175 8.58 31.04 -15.17
CA ASN A 175 7.24 30.59 -15.55
C ASN A 175 7.20 29.80 -16.87
N THR A 176 8.29 29.22 -17.34
CA THR A 176 8.26 28.27 -18.47
C THR A 176 7.97 26.84 -18.02
N THR A 177 8.07 26.56 -16.72
CA THR A 177 7.75 25.25 -16.13
C THR A 177 6.67 25.40 -15.07
N TYR A 178 5.68 24.51 -15.08
CA TYR A 178 4.82 24.26 -13.93
C TYR A 178 5.12 22.88 -13.35
N SER A 179 5.62 22.85 -12.12
CA SER A 179 6.07 21.64 -11.43
C SER A 179 5.00 21.21 -10.44
N VAL A 180 4.48 20.00 -10.63
CA VAL A 180 3.48 19.38 -9.76
C VAL A 180 4.15 18.28 -8.95
N ILE A 181 4.07 18.35 -7.63
CA ILE A 181 4.55 17.32 -6.71
C ILE A 181 3.32 16.67 -6.08
N ALA A 182 3.02 15.43 -6.46
CA ALA A 182 1.92 14.64 -5.94
C ALA A 182 2.44 13.65 -4.89
N LYS A 183 1.80 13.63 -3.71
CA LYS A 183 2.14 12.74 -2.59
C LYS A 183 1.00 11.77 -2.32
N GLY A 184 1.33 10.54 -1.93
CA GLY A 184 0.33 9.52 -1.70
C GLY A 184 0.90 8.13 -1.47
N LYS A 185 0.05 7.12 -1.63
CA LYS A 185 0.39 5.71 -1.45
C LYS A 185 0.44 4.99 -2.79
N THR A 186 1.41 4.10 -2.99
CA THR A 186 1.34 3.14 -4.10
C THR A 186 0.84 1.81 -3.61
N TYR A 187 -0.23 1.32 -4.20
CA TYR A 187 -0.81 0.02 -3.91
C TYR A 187 -0.40 -1.00 -4.97
N SER A 188 -0.14 -2.22 -4.53
CA SER A 188 0.03 -3.41 -5.37
C SER A 188 -0.54 -4.64 -4.67
N ALA A 189 -0.61 -5.76 -5.38
CA ALA A 189 -0.97 -7.03 -4.78
C ALA A 189 0.09 -7.56 -3.78
N GLN A 190 1.35 -7.14 -3.91
CA GLN A 190 2.48 -7.63 -3.11
C GLN A 190 2.78 -6.76 -1.89
N GLY A 191 2.35 -5.49 -1.90
CA GLY A 191 2.61 -4.55 -0.82
C GLY A 191 2.20 -3.13 -1.16
N VAL A 192 2.36 -2.25 -0.18
CA VAL A 192 2.01 -0.84 -0.24
C VAL A 192 3.23 -0.02 0.17
N ILE A 193 3.52 1.06 -0.58
CA ILE A 193 4.46 2.09 -0.13
C ILE A 193 3.64 3.23 0.44
N ALA A 194 3.84 3.55 1.73
CA ALA A 194 3.06 4.55 2.43
C ALA A 194 3.30 5.99 1.92
N ASN A 195 4.55 6.29 1.54
CA ASN A 195 5.02 7.66 1.34
C ASN A 195 5.71 7.82 -0.01
N LYS A 196 4.96 7.67 -1.11
CA LYS A 196 5.53 7.90 -2.45
C LYS A 196 5.22 9.30 -2.94
N THR A 197 6.20 9.90 -3.59
CA THR A 197 6.09 11.21 -4.24
C THR A 197 6.36 11.06 -5.73
N PHE A 198 5.57 11.75 -6.55
CA PHE A 198 5.82 11.90 -7.98
C PHE A 198 5.88 13.39 -8.33
N THR A 199 6.95 13.79 -9.00
CA THR A 199 7.12 15.14 -9.55
C THR A 199 6.90 15.11 -11.06
N VAL A 200 5.95 15.89 -11.55
CA VAL A 200 5.73 16.08 -12.99
C VAL A 200 6.01 17.54 -13.35
N ASN A 201 7.01 17.76 -14.18
CA ASN A 201 7.39 19.07 -14.70
C ASN A 201 6.80 19.26 -16.10
N PHE A 202 5.84 20.17 -16.20
CA PHE A 202 5.21 20.57 -17.43
C PHE A 202 5.95 21.78 -18.01
N ASN A 203 6.63 21.62 -19.16
CA ASN A 203 7.51 22.63 -19.75
C ASN A 203 6.91 23.17 -21.06
N LEU A 204 6.73 24.50 -21.16
CA LEU A 204 6.27 25.22 -22.36
C LEU A 204 7.40 25.61 -23.31
#